data_AF-A0A925F8Q0-F1
#
_entry.id   AF-A0A925F8Q0-F1
#
_cell.length_a   1.000
_cell.length_b   1.000
_cell.length_c   1.000
_cell.angle_alpha   90.00
_cell.angle_beta   90.00
_cell.angle_gamma   90.00
#
_symmetry.space_group_name_H-M   'P 1'
#
loop_
_entity.id
_entity.type
_entity.pdbx_description
1 polymer ?
#
loop_
_entity_poly.entity_id
_entity_poly.type
_entity_poly.pdbx_seq_one_letter_code
_entity_poly.pdbx_strand_id
1 'polypeptide(L)'
;MAYNVTGEVNFWQLMLIGNLSLLGILTVFYRLITQNSIPGRIFLSLPFLLLTLQHHENMLWGMAALQNFTVVLFMLLGLYWLSKGAERTIGLELIAGVFCSITSGNGNLIWPLGVGILLLQKRWCGLGIWGVMGATAIALYFHNYQQPPGNPAAAVEGAGVYVKGFLEFIGAFADWFPESPRRFAVPVVAGTILTSVAATLGFRTIVRSPWGRGTATQADYFLLGVCGFVVISALTVTVNRIGFGEWVLLTSRVKIYSVLLLMTVLVVGLKEVKRNYQFFAVRIALVLAVVFNGYTALVEYGEMLYRRQERLTWLFNWRYGQQDLPAYNRTRFPYRAPETVFDGMPETRHASRSDESPTFAIDSIYRRGGSVVVENKLFEKPSGSDAGAYLLLQTGNRRYLFPVRQQRNTSRRRFLQNLSYFGPGFSAEINSNEIPSGAYELRVLTTDGDHLTEATTNQKMTFAGTGSTPLPTNW
;
A
#
# COMPACT_ATOMS: atom_id res chain seq x y z
N MET A 1 6.63 20.60 7.45
CA MET A 1 6.67 20.61 8.93
C MET A 1 7.84 19.81 9.47
N ALA A 2 8.02 18.52 9.12
CA ALA A 2 9.19 17.73 9.55
C ALA A 2 10.53 18.44 9.26
N TYR A 3 10.75 18.85 8.00
CA TYR A 3 11.93 19.62 7.59
C TYR A 3 12.17 20.90 8.43
N ASN A 4 11.12 21.65 8.77
CA ASN A 4 11.27 22.90 9.52
C ASN A 4 11.68 22.67 10.98
N VAL A 5 11.50 21.45 11.49
CA VAL A 5 11.87 21.09 12.87
C VAL A 5 13.24 20.42 12.90
N THR A 6 13.54 19.56 11.94
CA THR A 6 14.78 18.75 11.92
C THR A 6 15.87 19.32 11.02
N GLY A 7 15.57 20.33 10.20
CA GLY A 7 16.47 20.86 9.18
C GLY A 7 16.70 19.91 7.99
N GLU A 8 16.13 18.71 8.00
CA GLU A 8 16.36 17.63 7.04
C GLU A 8 15.09 16.78 6.84
N VAL A 9 14.90 16.19 5.66
CA VAL A 9 13.82 15.21 5.44
C VAL A 9 14.28 13.82 5.86
N ASN A 10 13.50 13.15 6.71
CA ASN A 10 13.75 11.77 7.12
C ASN A 10 12.56 10.87 6.74
N PHE A 11 12.71 10.04 5.70
CA PHE A 11 11.63 9.15 5.24
C PHE A 11 11.22 8.09 6.26
N TRP A 12 12.12 7.68 7.17
CA TRP A 12 11.76 6.77 8.25
C TRP A 12 10.73 7.39 9.20
N GLN A 13 10.89 8.68 9.54
CA GLN A 13 9.91 9.39 10.35
C GLN A 13 8.56 9.52 9.63
N LEU A 14 8.58 9.78 8.32
CA LEU A 14 7.35 9.86 7.52
C LEU A 14 6.61 8.51 7.48
N MET A 15 7.36 7.41 7.28
CA MET A 15 6.81 6.05 7.38
C MET A 15 6.23 5.80 8.77
N LEU A 16 6.95 6.14 9.84
CA LEU A 16 6.48 5.96 11.21
C LEU A 16 5.16 6.71 11.45
N ILE A 17 5.09 7.99 11.09
CA ILE A 17 3.88 8.81 11.25
C ILE A 17 2.70 8.22 10.46
N GLY A 18 2.93 7.81 9.21
CA GLY A 18 1.92 7.14 8.41
C GLY A 18 1.42 5.86 9.08
N ASN A 19 2.33 5.00 9.57
CA ASN A 19 1.97 3.76 10.24
C ASN A 19 1.25 3.98 11.59
N LEU A 20 1.62 5.01 12.36
CA LEU A 20 0.91 5.39 13.59
C LEU A 20 -0.57 5.73 13.33
N SER A 21 -0.92 6.15 12.11
CA SER A 21 -2.31 6.39 11.73
C SER A 21 -3.18 5.13 11.81
N LEU A 22 -2.59 3.93 11.64
CA LEU A 22 -3.30 2.65 11.84
C LEU A 22 -3.75 2.47 13.29
N LEU A 23 -2.94 2.89 14.27
CA LEU A 23 -3.33 2.88 15.69
C LEU A 23 -4.43 3.92 15.97
N GLY A 24 -4.39 5.06 15.28
CA GLY A 24 -5.48 6.03 15.29
C GLY A 24 -6.79 5.43 14.79
N ILE A 25 -6.76 4.68 13.68
CA ILE A 25 -7.92 3.98 13.12
C ILE A 25 -8.50 2.99 14.16
N LEU A 26 -7.64 2.17 14.79
CA LEU A 26 -8.08 1.27 15.86
C LEU A 26 -8.73 2.02 17.03
N THR A 27 -8.18 3.19 17.39
CA THR A 27 -8.74 4.02 18.46
C THR A 27 -10.15 4.51 18.12
N VAL A 28 -10.41 4.91 16.86
CA VAL A 28 -11.76 5.30 16.40
C VAL A 28 -12.72 4.12 16.54
N PHE A 29 -12.34 2.93 16.08
CA PHE A 29 -13.18 1.73 16.21
C PHE A 29 -13.43 1.34 17.68
N TYR A 30 -12.41 1.42 18.55
CA TYR A 30 -12.55 1.17 19.98
C TYR A 30 -13.59 2.12 20.61
N ARG A 31 -13.49 3.42 20.30
CA ARG A 31 -14.46 4.43 20.75
C ARG A 31 -15.87 4.17 20.22
N LEU A 32 -15.99 3.77 18.95
CA LEU A 32 -17.28 3.42 18.34
C LEU A 32 -17.92 2.23 19.06
N ILE A 33 -17.16 1.15 19.29
CA ILE A 33 -17.63 -0.08 19.94
C ILE A 33 -18.12 0.21 21.36
N THR A 34 -17.29 0.90 22.16
CA THR A 34 -17.59 1.20 23.57
C THR A 34 -18.79 2.12 23.76
N GLN A 35 -19.11 2.96 22.77
CA GLN A 35 -20.21 3.93 22.83
C GLN A 35 -21.53 3.43 22.22
N ASN A 36 -21.55 2.29 21.53
CA ASN A 36 -22.72 1.81 20.79
C ASN A 36 -23.23 0.43 21.25
N SER A 37 -22.97 0.05 22.50
CA SER A 37 -23.40 -1.24 23.10
C SER A 37 -22.96 -2.48 22.30
N ILE A 38 -21.89 -2.37 21.52
CA ILE A 38 -21.31 -3.46 20.74
C ILE A 38 -20.44 -4.31 21.69
N PRO A 39 -20.47 -5.66 21.59
CA PRO A 39 -19.60 -6.50 22.41
C PRO A 39 -18.12 -6.12 22.30
N GLY A 40 -17.54 -5.55 23.37
CA GLY A 40 -16.16 -5.02 23.37
C GLY A 40 -15.09 -6.01 22.92
N ARG A 41 -15.32 -7.32 23.10
CA ARG A 41 -14.41 -8.39 22.69
C ARG A 41 -14.18 -8.47 21.17
N ILE A 42 -15.09 -7.93 20.34
CA ILE A 42 -14.89 -7.86 18.88
C ILE A 42 -13.67 -7.01 18.52
N PHE A 43 -13.29 -6.07 19.39
CA PHE A 43 -12.10 -5.26 19.20
C PHE A 43 -10.83 -6.10 19.06
N LEU A 44 -10.75 -7.27 19.71
CA LEU A 44 -9.59 -8.16 19.62
C LEU A 44 -9.33 -8.66 18.20
N SER A 45 -10.35 -8.75 17.35
CA SER A 45 -10.21 -9.15 15.94
C SER A 45 -9.64 -8.02 15.07
N LEU A 46 -9.85 -6.76 15.45
CA LEU A 46 -9.56 -5.61 14.58
C LEU A 46 -8.07 -5.36 14.33
N PRO A 47 -7.17 -5.43 15.33
CA PRO A 47 -5.73 -5.34 15.10
C PRO A 47 -5.22 -6.39 14.12
N PHE A 48 -5.71 -7.63 14.20
CA PHE A 48 -5.29 -8.69 13.28
C PHE A 48 -5.75 -8.45 11.83
N LEU A 49 -6.93 -7.83 11.64
CA LEU A 49 -7.38 -7.45 10.30
C LEU A 49 -6.60 -6.26 9.74
N LEU A 50 -6.38 -5.23 10.55
CA LEU A 50 -5.78 -3.97 10.09
C LEU A 50 -4.25 -4.02 9.98
N LEU A 51 -3.58 -4.65 10.95
CA LEU A 51 -2.11 -4.71 11.03
C LEU A 51 -1.59 -5.93 10.27
N THR A 52 -1.90 -6.00 8.98
CA THR A 52 -1.51 -7.09 8.06
C THR A 52 -0.37 -6.67 7.13
N LEU A 53 0.48 -7.64 6.73
CA LEU A 53 1.50 -7.44 5.70
C LEU A 53 0.93 -7.21 4.30
N GLN A 54 -0.39 -7.33 4.10
CA GLN A 54 -1.03 -6.89 2.86
C GLN A 54 -0.82 -5.40 2.58
N HIS A 55 -0.47 -4.59 3.58
CA HIS A 55 -0.20 -3.17 3.41
C HIS A 55 1.30 -2.84 3.29
N HIS A 56 2.17 -3.82 3.07
CA HIS A 56 3.64 -3.63 3.07
C HIS A 56 4.12 -2.48 2.16
N GLU A 57 3.52 -2.26 0.98
CA GLU A 57 3.90 -1.12 0.12
C GLU A 57 3.62 0.22 0.79
N ASN A 58 2.48 0.36 1.47
CA ASN A 58 2.17 1.57 2.23
C ASN A 58 3.09 1.70 3.44
N MET A 59 3.39 0.60 4.14
CA MET A 59 4.23 0.64 5.35
C MET A 59 5.67 1.07 5.06
N LEU A 60 6.22 0.65 3.92
CA LEU A 60 7.62 0.85 3.52
C LEU A 60 7.86 2.04 2.59
N TRP A 61 6.83 2.85 2.29
CA TRP A 61 6.97 3.99 1.40
C TRP A 61 6.34 5.24 2.03
N GLY A 62 7.18 6.18 2.50
CA GLY A 62 6.74 7.33 3.31
C GLY A 62 5.60 8.16 2.71
N MET A 63 5.62 8.42 1.40
CA MET A 63 4.52 9.14 0.72
C MET A 63 3.23 8.32 0.72
N ALA A 64 3.31 7.02 0.39
CA ALA A 64 2.14 6.14 0.37
C ALA A 64 1.57 5.92 1.78
N ALA A 65 2.43 5.77 2.80
CA ALA A 65 2.05 5.65 4.21
C ALA A 65 1.21 6.85 4.65
N LEU A 66 1.74 8.06 4.44
CA LEU A 66 1.08 9.29 4.83
C LEU A 66 -0.21 9.49 4.06
N GLN A 67 -0.19 9.33 2.74
CA GLN A 67 -1.35 9.57 1.90
C GLN A 67 -2.48 8.57 2.16
N ASN A 68 -2.18 7.27 2.24
CA ASN A 68 -3.21 6.23 2.28
C ASN A 68 -3.69 5.91 3.70
N PHE A 69 -2.83 5.93 4.71
CA PHE A 69 -3.25 5.64 6.10
C PHE A 69 -3.81 6.87 6.80
N THR A 70 -3.16 8.02 6.65
CA THR A 70 -3.57 9.25 7.37
C THR A 70 -4.88 9.80 6.81
N VAL A 71 -5.12 9.71 5.49
CA VAL A 71 -6.43 10.12 4.91
C VAL A 71 -7.55 9.27 5.47
N VAL A 72 -7.34 7.95 5.62
CA VAL A 72 -8.34 7.05 6.19
C VAL A 72 -8.58 7.43 7.65
N LEU A 73 -7.53 7.70 8.44
CA LEU A 73 -7.68 8.17 9.81
C LEU A 73 -8.55 9.43 9.90
N PHE A 74 -8.23 10.48 9.14
CA PHE A 74 -9.00 11.74 9.18
C PHE A 74 -10.43 11.57 8.65
N MET A 75 -10.63 10.75 7.60
CA MET A 75 -11.95 10.37 7.11
C MET A 75 -12.77 9.72 8.23
N LEU A 76 -12.21 8.72 8.93
CA LEU A 76 -12.91 8.03 10.01
C LEU A 76 -13.16 8.94 11.22
N LEU A 77 -12.24 9.83 11.57
CA LEU A 77 -12.47 10.82 12.63
C LEU A 77 -13.63 11.76 12.26
N GLY A 78 -13.63 12.30 11.05
CA GLY A 78 -14.71 13.16 10.55
C GLY A 78 -16.06 12.43 10.58
N LEU A 79 -16.11 11.22 10.02
CA LEU A 79 -17.32 10.39 10.02
C LEU A 79 -17.75 10.02 11.45
N TYR A 80 -16.83 9.71 12.36
CA TYR A 80 -17.15 9.36 13.75
C TYR A 80 -17.82 10.52 14.49
N TRP A 81 -17.32 11.75 14.34
CA TRP A 81 -17.91 12.94 14.96
C TRP A 81 -19.23 13.34 14.29
N LEU A 82 -19.29 13.36 12.95
CA LEU A 82 -20.53 13.60 12.21
C LEU A 82 -21.63 12.63 12.63
N SER A 83 -21.28 11.36 12.84
CA SER A 83 -22.24 10.32 13.22
C SER A 83 -22.80 10.49 14.63
N LYS A 84 -22.14 11.25 15.53
CA LYS A 84 -22.69 11.51 16.88
C LYS A 84 -23.92 12.40 16.85
N GLY A 85 -24.06 13.25 15.84
CA GLY A 85 -25.19 14.18 15.72
C GLY A 85 -25.19 15.31 16.75
N ALA A 86 -24.11 15.53 17.50
CA ALA A 86 -24.05 16.55 18.55
C ALA A 86 -23.61 17.90 17.98
N GLU A 87 -24.32 18.99 18.26
CA GLU A 87 -23.92 20.32 17.76
C GLU A 87 -22.56 20.78 18.27
N ARG A 88 -22.19 20.38 19.49
CA ARG A 88 -20.90 20.72 20.12
C ARG A 88 -19.68 20.13 19.39
N THR A 89 -19.87 19.16 18.49
CA THR A 89 -18.76 18.51 17.78
C THR A 89 -18.46 19.13 16.43
N ILE A 90 -19.23 20.13 15.98
CA ILE A 90 -19.09 20.72 14.64
C ILE A 90 -17.67 21.25 14.35
N GLY A 91 -16.98 21.83 15.34
CA GLY A 91 -15.59 22.26 15.17
C GLY A 91 -14.64 21.08 14.88
N LEU A 92 -14.80 19.96 15.58
CA LEU A 92 -14.00 18.75 15.35
C LEU A 92 -14.33 18.08 14.02
N GLU A 93 -15.61 18.09 13.61
CA GLU A 93 -16.07 17.63 12.31
C GLU A 93 -15.36 18.40 11.20
N LEU A 94 -15.36 19.74 11.27
CA LEU A 94 -14.75 20.63 10.27
C LEU A 94 -13.23 20.48 10.21
N ILE A 95 -12.55 20.43 11.36
CA ILE A 95 -11.10 20.23 11.42
C ILE A 95 -10.72 18.90 10.77
N ALA A 96 -11.43 17.81 11.09
CA ALA A 96 -11.19 16.51 10.47
C ALA A 96 -11.47 16.53 8.96
N GLY A 97 -12.53 17.21 8.51
CA GLY A 97 -12.85 17.38 7.09
C GLY A 97 -11.76 18.10 6.31
N VAL A 98 -11.24 19.21 6.84
CA VAL A 98 -10.13 19.96 6.23
C VAL A 98 -8.87 19.10 6.17
N PHE A 99 -8.47 18.48 7.28
CA PHE A 99 -7.28 17.61 7.32
C PHE A 99 -7.40 16.42 6.38
N CYS A 100 -8.59 15.82 6.26
CA CYS A 100 -8.86 14.77 5.29
C CYS A 100 -8.61 15.28 3.85
N SER A 101 -9.18 16.44 3.50
CA SER A 101 -9.10 17.04 2.16
C SER A 101 -7.68 17.35 1.72
N ILE A 102 -6.87 17.94 2.62
CA ILE A 102 -5.49 18.31 2.30
C ILE A 102 -4.52 17.12 2.28
N THR A 103 -4.93 15.94 2.79
CA THR A 103 -4.07 14.76 2.83
C THR A 103 -4.03 14.02 1.49
N SER A 104 -5.17 13.91 0.80
CA SER A 104 -5.28 13.15 -0.46
C SER A 104 -6.53 13.57 -1.23
N GLY A 105 -6.54 13.42 -2.56
CA GLY A 105 -7.70 13.71 -3.39
C GLY A 105 -8.95 12.93 -2.97
N ASN A 106 -8.79 11.68 -2.53
CA ASN A 106 -9.89 10.86 -1.97
C ASN A 106 -10.46 11.45 -0.67
N GLY A 107 -9.69 12.28 0.04
CA GLY A 107 -10.13 12.94 1.26
C GLY A 107 -11.25 13.95 1.03
N ASN A 108 -11.34 14.54 -0.17
CA ASN A 108 -12.44 15.44 -0.54
C ASN A 108 -13.81 14.76 -0.52
N LEU A 109 -13.87 13.42 -0.54
CA LEU A 109 -15.12 12.67 -0.41
C LEU A 109 -15.80 12.88 0.95
N ILE A 110 -15.09 13.35 1.99
CA ILE A 110 -15.68 13.62 3.30
C ILE A 110 -16.82 14.63 3.22
N TRP A 111 -16.73 15.62 2.31
CA TRP A 111 -17.72 16.69 2.20
C TRP A 111 -19.07 16.19 1.68
N PRO A 112 -19.18 15.56 0.49
CA PRO A 112 -20.45 15.02 0.02
C PRO A 112 -20.99 13.90 0.93
N LEU A 113 -20.12 13.09 1.54
CA LEU A 113 -20.55 12.08 2.51
C LEU A 113 -21.14 12.71 3.77
N GLY A 114 -20.50 13.77 4.29
CA GLY A 114 -20.98 14.53 5.43
C GLY A 114 -22.32 15.23 5.13
N VAL A 115 -22.51 15.77 3.92
CA VAL A 115 -23.81 16.28 3.46
C VAL A 115 -24.88 15.19 3.55
N GLY A 116 -24.60 13.99 3.02
CA GLY A 116 -25.54 12.85 3.09
C GLY A 116 -25.90 12.47 4.53
N ILE A 117 -24.92 12.40 5.43
CA ILE A 117 -25.15 12.08 6.85
C ILE A 117 -25.96 13.17 7.55
N LEU A 118 -25.61 14.45 7.36
CA LEU A 118 -26.31 15.59 7.98
C LEU A 118 -27.75 15.70 7.49
N LEU A 119 -28.00 15.43 6.20
CA LEU A 119 -29.34 15.35 5.63
C LEU A 119 -30.17 14.24 6.28
N LEU A 120 -29.60 13.04 6.41
CA LEU A 120 -30.29 11.92 7.06
C LEU A 120 -30.59 12.21 8.54
N GLN A 121 -29.69 12.90 9.23
CA GLN A 121 -29.88 13.36 10.61
C GLN A 121 -30.81 14.58 10.74
N LYS A 122 -31.23 15.20 9.63
CA LYS A 122 -32.02 16.46 9.58
C LYS A 122 -31.33 17.64 10.31
N ARG A 123 -29.99 17.68 10.30
CA ARG A 123 -29.18 18.75 10.92
C ARG A 123 -28.96 19.91 9.93
N TRP A 124 -30.00 20.72 9.70
CA TRP A 124 -29.99 21.78 8.68
C TRP A 124 -28.96 22.89 8.91
N CYS A 125 -28.80 23.35 10.15
CA CYS A 125 -27.79 24.38 10.47
C CYS A 125 -26.37 23.83 10.25
N GLY A 126 -26.12 22.61 10.72
CA GLY A 126 -24.85 21.91 10.49
C GLY A 126 -24.59 21.69 9.00
N LEU A 127 -25.62 21.34 8.22
CA LEU A 127 -25.54 21.17 6.77
C LEU A 127 -25.13 22.46 6.06
N GLY A 128 -25.68 23.61 6.44
CA GLY A 128 -25.30 24.90 5.88
C GLY A 128 -23.83 25.24 6.12
N ILE A 129 -23.38 25.13 7.38
CA ILE A 129 -21.99 25.38 7.76
C ILE A 129 -21.04 24.38 7.05
N TRP A 130 -21.39 23.10 7.05
CA TRP A 130 -20.62 22.04 6.39
C TRP A 130 -20.53 22.24 4.88
N GLY A 131 -21.63 22.65 4.24
CA GLY A 131 -21.69 22.93 2.81
C GLY A 131 -20.80 24.10 2.41
N VAL A 132 -20.84 25.22 3.14
CA VAL A 132 -19.99 26.39 2.88
C VAL A 132 -18.51 26.04 3.08
N MET A 133 -18.17 25.37 4.19
CA MET A 133 -16.80 24.95 4.47
C MET A 133 -16.29 23.93 3.45
N GLY A 134 -17.13 22.98 3.04
CA GLY A 134 -16.76 21.98 2.05
C GLY A 134 -16.57 22.57 0.65
N ALA A 135 -17.46 23.46 0.21
CA ALA A 135 -17.29 24.19 -1.04
C ALA A 135 -15.98 25.00 -1.03
N THR A 136 -15.69 25.69 0.07
CA THR A 136 -14.45 26.45 0.24
C THR A 136 -13.22 25.54 0.19
N ALA A 137 -13.23 24.43 0.93
CA ALA A 137 -12.12 23.47 0.97
C ALA A 137 -11.85 22.85 -0.40
N ILE A 138 -12.89 22.43 -1.14
CA ILE A 138 -12.77 21.88 -2.49
C ILE A 138 -12.25 22.94 -3.46
N ALA A 139 -12.79 24.17 -3.41
CA ALA A 139 -12.35 25.26 -4.26
C ALA A 139 -10.86 25.60 -4.05
N LEU A 140 -10.41 25.64 -2.78
CA LEU A 140 -9.00 25.84 -2.45
C LEU A 140 -8.13 24.66 -2.86
N TYR A 141 -8.61 23.42 -2.70
CA TYR A 141 -7.87 22.22 -3.09
C TYR A 141 -7.56 22.20 -4.59
N PHE A 142 -8.52 22.61 -5.42
CA PHE A 142 -8.37 22.66 -6.87
C PHE A 142 -7.86 24.01 -7.40
N HIS A 143 -7.56 24.97 -6.52
CA HIS A 143 -7.01 26.25 -6.93
C HIS A 143 -5.62 26.05 -7.56
N ASN A 144 -5.47 26.40 -8.84
CA ASN A 144 -4.28 26.17 -9.66
C ASN A 144 -3.88 24.69 -9.81
N TYR A 145 -4.83 23.76 -9.67
CA TYR A 145 -4.55 22.34 -9.90
C TYR A 145 -4.24 22.08 -11.38
N GLN A 146 -3.07 21.51 -11.65
CA GLN A 146 -2.68 21.07 -12.98
C GLN A 146 -2.91 19.57 -13.09
N GLN A 147 -3.80 19.18 -14.00
CA GLN A 147 -4.08 17.78 -14.23
C GLN A 147 -2.85 17.09 -14.86
N PRO A 148 -2.30 16.03 -14.25
CA PRO A 148 -1.25 15.24 -14.88
C PRO A 148 -1.81 14.53 -16.13
N PRO A 149 -0.95 14.12 -17.08
CA PRO A 149 -1.37 13.38 -18.27
C PRO A 149 -2.33 12.25 -17.91
N GLY A 150 -3.43 12.15 -18.66
CA GLY A 150 -4.50 11.19 -18.37
C GLY A 150 -3.99 9.75 -18.40
N ASN A 151 -4.61 8.90 -17.59
CA ASN A 151 -4.35 7.46 -17.62
C ASN A 151 -4.83 6.88 -18.97
N PRO A 152 -4.20 5.80 -19.47
CA PRO A 152 -4.67 5.12 -20.67
C PRO A 152 -6.13 4.75 -20.50
N ALA A 153 -6.95 5.06 -21.51
CA ALA A 153 -8.33 4.61 -21.55
C ALA A 153 -8.34 3.08 -21.41
N ALA A 154 -9.35 2.53 -20.74
CA ALA A 154 -9.51 1.09 -20.69
C ALA A 154 -9.58 0.56 -22.13
N ALA A 155 -8.60 -0.24 -22.55
CA ALA A 155 -8.58 -0.85 -23.88
C ALA A 155 -9.68 -1.91 -24.07
N VAL A 156 -10.59 -2.06 -23.11
CA VAL A 156 -11.58 -3.11 -23.04
C VAL A 156 -12.98 -2.50 -23.02
N GLU A 157 -13.76 -2.85 -24.03
CA GLU A 157 -15.17 -2.46 -24.16
C GLU A 157 -16.05 -3.32 -23.25
N GLY A 158 -17.00 -2.70 -22.54
CA GLY A 158 -18.07 -3.39 -21.81
C GLY A 158 -18.15 -3.05 -20.32
N ALA A 159 -19.38 -2.77 -19.85
CA ALA A 159 -19.67 -2.43 -18.45
C ALA A 159 -19.26 -3.54 -17.45
N GLY A 160 -19.22 -4.80 -17.89
CA GLY A 160 -18.85 -5.95 -17.05
C GLY A 160 -17.43 -5.87 -16.48
N VAL A 161 -16.48 -5.27 -17.20
CA VAL A 161 -15.09 -5.12 -16.75
C VAL A 161 -15.00 -4.15 -15.57
N TYR A 162 -15.76 -3.06 -15.61
CA TYR A 162 -15.84 -2.11 -14.51
C TYR A 162 -16.55 -2.71 -13.29
N VAL A 163 -17.62 -3.49 -13.49
CA VAL A 163 -18.29 -4.20 -12.39
C VAL A 163 -17.34 -5.20 -11.73
N LYS A 164 -16.65 -6.01 -12.55
CA LYS A 164 -15.64 -6.96 -12.06
C LYS A 164 -14.54 -6.25 -11.29
N GLY A 165 -13.93 -5.21 -11.85
CA GLY A 165 -12.86 -4.45 -11.20
C GLY A 165 -13.29 -3.76 -9.91
N PHE A 166 -14.53 -3.26 -9.85
CA PHE A 166 -15.13 -2.74 -8.62
C PHE A 166 -15.24 -3.83 -7.53
N LEU A 167 -15.72 -5.02 -7.89
CA LEU A 167 -15.82 -6.15 -6.96
C LEU A 167 -14.45 -6.65 -6.53
N GLU A 168 -13.46 -6.71 -7.43
CA GLU A 168 -12.07 -7.05 -7.12
C GLU A 168 -11.48 -6.07 -6.11
N PHE A 169 -11.69 -4.77 -6.30
CA PHE A 169 -11.19 -3.74 -5.40
C PHE A 169 -11.81 -3.85 -4.00
N ILE A 170 -13.13 -4.03 -3.91
CA ILE A 170 -13.82 -4.19 -2.62
C ILE A 170 -13.39 -5.49 -1.92
N GLY A 171 -13.14 -6.55 -2.69
CA GLY A 171 -12.69 -7.84 -2.19
C GLY A 171 -11.18 -8.00 -2.10
N ALA A 172 -10.38 -6.94 -2.28
CA ALA A 172 -8.93 -7.04 -2.42
C ALA A 172 -8.21 -7.63 -1.17
N PHE A 173 -8.84 -7.57 0.01
CA PHE A 173 -8.38 -8.26 1.22
C PHE A 173 -8.27 -9.78 0.99
N ALA A 174 -9.04 -10.34 0.06
CA ALA A 174 -9.05 -11.76 -0.28
C ALA A 174 -8.11 -12.14 -1.44
N ASP A 175 -7.16 -11.28 -1.80
CA ASP A 175 -6.07 -11.57 -2.76
C ASP A 175 -5.05 -12.54 -2.13
N TRP A 176 -5.47 -13.80 -1.97
CA TRP A 176 -4.73 -14.84 -1.25
C TRP A 176 -3.74 -15.61 -2.13
N PHE A 177 -3.98 -15.64 -3.44
CA PHE A 177 -3.21 -16.44 -4.38
C PHE A 177 -2.57 -15.57 -5.47
N PRO A 178 -1.63 -14.68 -5.13
CA PRO A 178 -1.07 -13.70 -6.07
C PRO A 178 -0.35 -14.32 -7.27
N GLU A 179 0.13 -15.56 -7.14
CA GLU A 179 0.83 -16.31 -8.18
C GLU A 179 -0.09 -17.24 -9.00
N SER A 180 -1.37 -17.36 -8.63
CA SER A 180 -2.31 -18.29 -9.29
C SER A 180 -2.96 -17.65 -10.52
N PRO A 181 -3.22 -18.41 -11.60
CA PRO A 181 -4.07 -17.97 -12.70
C PRO A 181 -5.48 -17.55 -12.27
N ARG A 182 -5.94 -18.01 -11.10
CA ARG A 182 -7.25 -17.68 -10.52
C ARG A 182 -7.19 -16.55 -9.48
N ARG A 183 -6.09 -15.79 -9.42
CA ARG A 183 -5.85 -14.71 -8.45
C ARG A 183 -7.07 -13.82 -8.22
N PHE A 184 -7.74 -13.43 -9.30
CA PHE A 184 -8.84 -12.45 -9.29
C PHE A 184 -10.20 -13.02 -8.86
N ALA A 185 -10.41 -14.34 -8.97
CA ALA A 185 -11.72 -14.94 -8.70
C ALA A 185 -12.13 -14.84 -7.23
N VAL A 186 -11.19 -15.05 -6.31
CA VAL A 186 -11.46 -15.00 -4.86
C VAL A 186 -11.80 -13.57 -4.40
N PRO A 187 -11.06 -12.52 -4.79
CA PRO A 187 -11.46 -11.13 -4.58
C PRO A 187 -12.85 -10.80 -5.12
N VAL A 188 -13.22 -11.23 -6.34
CA VAL A 188 -14.56 -10.95 -6.87
C VAL A 188 -15.67 -11.53 -5.98
N VAL A 189 -15.53 -12.78 -5.54
CA VAL A 189 -16.51 -13.44 -4.67
C VAL A 189 -16.59 -12.74 -3.31
N ALA A 190 -15.44 -12.46 -2.70
CA ALA A 190 -15.37 -11.75 -1.42
C ALA A 190 -15.98 -10.35 -1.52
N GLY A 191 -15.68 -9.62 -2.61
CA GLY A 191 -16.22 -8.29 -2.88
C GLY A 191 -17.72 -8.31 -3.12
N THR A 192 -18.25 -9.34 -3.78
CA THR A 192 -19.70 -9.54 -3.99
C THR A 192 -20.41 -9.72 -2.66
N ILE A 193 -19.89 -10.61 -1.79
CA ILE A 193 -20.45 -10.84 -0.46
C ILE A 193 -20.38 -9.55 0.37
N LEU A 194 -19.22 -8.90 0.41
CA LEU A 194 -19.00 -7.73 1.25
C LEU A 194 -19.86 -6.54 0.80
N THR A 195 -19.98 -6.31 -0.52
CA THR A 195 -20.87 -5.30 -1.10
C THR A 195 -22.33 -5.59 -0.76
N SER A 196 -22.78 -6.85 -0.89
CA SER A 196 -24.17 -7.23 -0.61
C SER A 196 -24.54 -7.01 0.85
N VAL A 197 -23.65 -7.38 1.78
CA VAL A 197 -23.85 -7.17 3.22
C VAL A 197 -23.82 -5.68 3.54
N ALA A 198 -22.84 -4.94 3.01
CA ALA A 198 -22.72 -3.49 3.20
C ALA A 198 -23.96 -2.74 2.68
N ALA A 199 -24.46 -3.10 1.49
CA ALA A 199 -25.67 -2.53 0.90
C ALA A 199 -26.90 -2.82 1.75
N THR A 200 -27.03 -4.05 2.26
CA THR A 200 -28.15 -4.45 3.12
C THR A 200 -28.16 -3.65 4.43
N LEU A 201 -27.01 -3.54 5.10
CA LEU A 201 -26.88 -2.78 6.35
C LEU A 201 -27.03 -1.26 6.13
N GLY A 202 -26.52 -0.75 5.00
CA GLY A 202 -26.68 0.65 4.58
C GLY A 202 -28.14 1.00 4.31
N PHE A 203 -28.87 0.16 3.57
CA PHE A 203 -30.30 0.34 3.32
C PHE A 203 -31.11 0.34 4.63
N ARG A 204 -30.81 -0.58 5.55
CA ARG A 204 -31.43 -0.60 6.88
C ARG A 204 -31.16 0.69 7.67
N THR A 205 -29.96 1.25 7.56
CA THR A 205 -29.62 2.52 8.20
C THR A 205 -30.51 3.66 7.67
N ILE A 206 -30.71 3.72 6.35
CA ILE A 206 -31.59 4.72 5.73
C ILE A 206 -33.03 4.56 6.23
N VAL A 207 -33.55 3.33 6.26
CA VAL A 207 -34.90 3.04 6.77
C VAL A 207 -35.02 3.37 8.27
N ARG A 208 -33.98 3.15 9.08
CA ARG A 208 -33.97 3.50 10.51
C ARG A 208 -33.67 4.97 10.76
N SER A 209 -33.36 5.78 9.75
CA SER A 209 -33.07 7.21 9.93
C SER A 209 -34.36 7.99 10.32
N PRO A 210 -34.23 9.25 10.78
CA PRO A 210 -35.35 10.16 10.99
C PRO A 210 -36.28 10.34 9.80
N TRP A 211 -35.84 10.00 8.58
CA TRP A 211 -36.69 9.98 7.38
C TRP A 211 -37.62 8.77 7.34
N GLY A 212 -37.14 7.60 7.78
CA GLY A 212 -37.97 6.40 7.96
C GLY A 212 -38.61 6.28 9.35
N ARG A 213 -38.61 7.37 10.14
CA ARG A 213 -39.17 7.46 11.50
C ARG A 213 -38.56 6.45 12.50
N GLY A 214 -37.30 6.04 12.26
CA GLY A 214 -36.57 5.12 13.14
C GLY A 214 -35.57 5.81 14.07
N THR A 215 -34.79 4.99 14.77
CA THR A 215 -33.77 5.40 15.75
C THR A 215 -32.36 4.93 15.36
N ALA A 216 -31.93 5.25 14.14
CA ALA A 216 -30.57 4.98 13.67
C ALA A 216 -29.53 5.52 14.67
N THR A 217 -28.59 4.67 15.04
CA THR A 217 -27.54 4.95 16.02
C THR A 217 -26.33 5.60 15.37
N GLN A 218 -25.38 6.10 16.19
CA GLN A 218 -24.10 6.60 15.71
C GLN A 218 -23.37 5.54 14.85
N ALA A 219 -23.35 4.27 15.27
CA ALA A 219 -22.72 3.20 14.51
C ALA A 219 -23.33 2.98 13.12
N ASP A 220 -24.62 3.26 12.96
CA ASP A 220 -25.32 3.07 11.67
C ASP A 220 -24.91 4.19 10.68
N TYR A 221 -24.89 5.45 11.13
CA TYR A 221 -24.39 6.55 10.29
C TYR A 221 -22.90 6.41 9.97
N PHE A 222 -22.11 5.93 10.93
CA PHE A 222 -20.68 5.68 10.71
C PHE A 222 -20.48 4.62 9.63
N LEU A 223 -21.23 3.50 9.70
CA LEU A 223 -21.23 2.47 8.66
C LEU A 223 -21.54 3.08 7.30
N LEU A 224 -22.63 3.85 7.19
CA LEU A 224 -23.05 4.42 5.92
C LEU A 224 -21.97 5.34 5.33
N GLY A 225 -21.33 6.16 6.17
CA GLY A 225 -20.21 7.00 5.78
C GLY A 225 -19.02 6.20 5.24
N VAL A 226 -18.61 5.14 5.96
CA VAL A 226 -17.49 4.29 5.51
C VAL A 226 -17.85 3.53 4.24
N CYS A 227 -19.06 3.00 4.13
CA CYS A 227 -19.55 2.35 2.92
C CYS A 227 -19.51 3.31 1.73
N GLY A 228 -20.03 4.53 1.88
CA GLY A 228 -19.99 5.55 0.84
C GLY A 228 -18.56 5.90 0.44
N PHE A 229 -17.67 6.08 1.41
CA PHE A 229 -16.25 6.35 1.16
C PHE A 229 -15.57 5.23 0.36
N VAL A 230 -15.74 3.98 0.77
CA VAL A 230 -15.12 2.83 0.09
C VAL A 230 -15.72 2.60 -1.28
N VAL A 231 -17.05 2.70 -1.44
CA VAL A 231 -17.73 2.50 -2.73
C VAL A 231 -17.33 3.57 -3.74
N ILE A 232 -17.35 4.85 -3.36
CA ILE A 232 -16.96 5.94 -4.26
C ILE A 232 -15.46 5.85 -4.60
N SER A 233 -14.61 5.50 -3.62
CA SER A 233 -13.19 5.27 -3.86
C SER A 233 -12.95 4.10 -4.83
N ALA A 234 -13.67 2.99 -4.65
CA ALA A 234 -13.58 1.82 -5.52
C ALA A 234 -13.98 2.17 -6.96
N LEU A 235 -15.12 2.85 -7.15
CA LEU A 235 -15.55 3.31 -8.48
C LEU A 235 -14.52 4.23 -9.13
N THR A 236 -14.03 5.21 -8.37
CA THR A 236 -13.04 6.18 -8.87
C THR A 236 -11.74 5.49 -9.26
N VAL A 237 -11.22 4.58 -8.43
CA VAL A 237 -9.99 3.85 -8.73
C VAL A 237 -10.19 2.92 -9.92
N THR A 238 -11.27 2.16 -9.97
CA THR A 238 -11.55 1.25 -11.08
C THR A 238 -11.64 1.99 -12.40
N VAL A 239 -12.44 3.06 -12.49
CA VAL A 239 -12.58 3.86 -13.72
C VAL A 239 -11.24 4.44 -14.17
N ASN A 240 -10.43 4.95 -13.24
CA ASN A 240 -9.19 5.61 -13.59
C ASN A 240 -8.00 4.66 -13.79
N ARG A 241 -8.03 3.43 -13.26
CA ARG A 241 -6.84 2.55 -13.22
C ARG A 241 -6.98 1.26 -14.00
N ILE A 242 -8.19 0.83 -14.36
CA ILE A 242 -8.39 -0.46 -15.03
C ILE A 242 -7.69 -0.54 -16.39
N GLY A 243 -7.45 0.59 -17.06
CA GLY A 243 -6.68 0.65 -18.31
C GLY A 243 -5.20 0.25 -18.18
N PHE A 244 -4.63 0.25 -16.98
CA PHE A 244 -3.29 -0.30 -16.71
C PHE A 244 -3.29 -1.83 -16.51
N GLY A 245 -4.47 -2.44 -16.42
CA GLY A 245 -4.68 -3.86 -16.13
C GLY A 245 -5.25 -4.12 -14.73
N GLU A 246 -5.91 -5.27 -14.57
CA GLU A 246 -6.61 -5.68 -13.33
C GLU A 246 -5.67 -5.77 -12.10
N TRP A 247 -4.39 -6.08 -12.32
CA TRP A 247 -3.40 -6.21 -11.25
C TRP A 247 -3.22 -4.91 -10.44
N VAL A 248 -3.48 -3.74 -11.02
CA VAL A 248 -3.36 -2.45 -10.33
C VAL A 248 -4.41 -2.31 -9.22
N LEU A 249 -5.59 -2.92 -9.40
CA LEU A 249 -6.70 -2.88 -8.45
C LEU A 249 -6.45 -3.76 -7.21
N LEU A 250 -5.52 -4.71 -7.30
CA LEU A 250 -5.10 -5.58 -6.20
C LEU A 250 -3.75 -5.18 -5.59
N THR A 251 -3.23 -4.00 -5.93
CA THR A 251 -1.96 -3.52 -5.35
C THR A 251 -2.07 -3.33 -3.83
N SER A 252 -0.98 -3.57 -3.11
CA SER A 252 -0.93 -3.46 -1.65
C SER A 252 -1.43 -2.10 -1.13
N ARG A 253 -1.18 -1.04 -1.91
CA ARG A 253 -1.55 0.35 -1.59
C ARG A 253 -3.05 0.56 -1.39
N VAL A 254 -3.89 -0.16 -2.13
CA VAL A 254 -5.35 0.04 -2.11
C VAL A 254 -6.10 -0.98 -1.23
N LYS A 255 -5.45 -2.06 -0.79
CA LYS A 255 -6.08 -3.10 0.05
C LYS A 255 -6.67 -2.55 1.35
N ILE A 256 -6.17 -1.42 1.88
CA ILE A 256 -6.73 -0.81 3.10
C ILE A 256 -8.23 -0.51 3.01
N TYR A 257 -8.74 -0.11 1.84
CA TYR A 257 -10.16 0.20 1.67
C TYR A 257 -11.04 -1.05 1.85
N SER A 258 -10.61 -2.18 1.30
CA SER A 258 -11.30 -3.47 1.48
C SER A 258 -11.27 -3.96 2.93
N VAL A 259 -10.13 -3.85 3.61
CA VAL A 259 -9.97 -4.20 5.03
C VAL A 259 -10.84 -3.30 5.91
N LEU A 260 -10.88 -2.00 5.61
CA LEU A 260 -11.70 -1.04 6.33
C LEU A 260 -13.21 -1.37 6.23
N LEU A 261 -13.69 -1.71 5.03
CA LEU A 261 -15.08 -2.11 4.87
C LEU A 261 -15.38 -3.41 5.61
N LEU A 262 -14.48 -4.40 5.55
CA LEU A 262 -14.60 -5.65 6.30
C LEU A 262 -14.70 -5.41 7.80
N MET A 263 -13.81 -4.59 8.37
CA MET A 263 -13.85 -4.22 9.79
C MET A 263 -15.17 -3.54 10.17
N THR A 264 -15.65 -2.63 9.32
CA THR A 264 -16.88 -1.87 9.60
C THR A 264 -18.12 -2.76 9.54
N VAL A 265 -18.22 -3.61 8.51
CA VAL A 265 -19.29 -4.60 8.38
C VAL A 265 -19.26 -5.59 9.53
N LEU A 266 -18.07 -6.05 9.96
CA LEU A 266 -17.92 -6.97 11.08
C LEU A 266 -18.43 -6.34 12.40
N VAL A 267 -18.01 -5.12 12.69
CA VAL A 267 -18.38 -4.41 13.93
C VAL A 267 -19.87 -4.08 13.98
N VAL A 268 -20.41 -3.51 12.89
CA VAL A 268 -21.80 -3.04 12.85
C VAL A 268 -22.77 -4.20 12.63
N GLY A 269 -22.39 -5.18 11.80
CA GLY A 269 -23.16 -6.39 11.58
C GLY A 269 -23.36 -7.22 12.85
N LEU A 270 -22.45 -7.15 13.82
CA LEU A 270 -22.59 -7.83 15.12
C LEU A 270 -23.81 -7.33 15.93
N LYS A 271 -24.26 -6.08 15.69
CA LYS A 271 -25.50 -5.56 16.30
C LYS A 271 -26.75 -6.29 15.81
N GLU A 272 -26.72 -6.82 14.60
CA GLU A 272 -27.83 -7.56 13.99
C GLU A 272 -27.84 -9.03 14.42
N VAL A 273 -26.77 -9.51 15.07
CA VAL A 273 -26.67 -10.87 15.61
C VAL A 273 -27.38 -10.92 16.97
N LYS A 274 -28.28 -11.90 17.16
CA LYS A 274 -28.97 -12.11 18.44
C LYS A 274 -27.96 -12.27 19.58
N ARG A 275 -28.26 -11.70 20.75
CA ARG A 275 -27.36 -11.64 21.92
C ARG A 275 -26.72 -12.99 22.28
N ASN A 276 -27.49 -14.08 22.23
CA ASN A 276 -27.01 -15.43 22.55
C ASN A 276 -25.91 -15.95 21.61
N TYR A 277 -25.91 -15.51 20.33
CA TYR A 277 -24.92 -15.92 19.34
C TYR A 277 -23.75 -14.94 19.19
N GLN A 278 -23.84 -13.74 19.77
CA GLN A 278 -22.76 -12.73 19.68
C GLN A 278 -21.43 -13.26 20.22
N PHE A 279 -21.45 -14.04 21.31
CA PHE A 279 -20.23 -14.63 21.86
C PHE A 279 -19.54 -15.58 20.88
N PHE A 280 -20.31 -16.42 20.19
CA PHE A 280 -19.78 -17.34 19.19
C PHE A 280 -19.30 -16.60 17.93
N ALA A 281 -20.07 -15.61 17.47
CA ALA A 281 -19.69 -14.76 16.34
C ALA A 281 -18.36 -14.04 16.58
N VAL A 282 -18.14 -13.49 17.78
CA VAL A 282 -16.87 -12.84 18.16
C VAL A 282 -15.71 -13.83 18.15
N ARG A 283 -15.91 -15.06 18.64
CA ARG A 283 -14.87 -16.10 18.63
C ARG A 283 -14.49 -16.50 17.20
N ILE A 284 -15.48 -16.72 16.33
CA ILE A 284 -15.23 -17.00 14.92
C ILE A 284 -14.48 -15.84 14.28
N ALA A 285 -14.94 -14.60 14.49
CA ALA A 285 -14.31 -13.42 13.94
C ALA A 285 -12.84 -13.28 14.37
N LEU A 286 -12.53 -13.57 15.64
CA LEU A 286 -11.16 -13.56 16.15
C LEU A 286 -10.32 -14.65 15.50
N VAL A 287 -10.80 -15.90 15.44
CA VAL A 287 -10.07 -17.00 14.81
C VAL A 287 -9.80 -16.69 13.33
N LEU A 288 -10.80 -16.23 12.59
CA LEU A 288 -10.64 -15.86 11.19
C LEU A 288 -9.68 -14.69 11.00
N ALA A 289 -9.71 -13.68 11.89
CA ALA A 289 -8.78 -12.56 11.81
C ALA A 289 -7.33 -12.98 12.09
N VAL A 290 -7.10 -13.85 13.08
CA VAL A 290 -5.76 -14.39 13.38
C VAL A 290 -5.25 -15.24 12.23
N VAL A 291 -6.08 -16.13 11.68
CA VAL A 291 -5.74 -16.96 10.52
C VAL A 291 -5.44 -16.08 9.30
N PHE A 292 -6.27 -15.07 9.04
CA PHE A 292 -6.05 -14.08 7.98
C PHE A 292 -4.70 -13.36 8.15
N ASN A 293 -4.40 -12.87 9.35
CA ASN A 293 -3.14 -12.17 9.61
C ASN A 293 -1.92 -13.07 9.41
N GLY A 294 -1.94 -14.27 10.00
CA GLY A 294 -0.87 -15.25 9.84
C GLY A 294 -0.67 -15.69 8.39
N TYR A 295 -1.77 -15.94 7.67
CA TYR A 295 -1.72 -16.32 6.26
C TYR A 295 -1.16 -15.20 5.38
N THR A 296 -1.65 -13.97 5.56
CA THR A 296 -1.15 -12.81 4.81
C THR A 296 0.31 -12.53 5.12
N ALA A 297 0.75 -12.71 6.36
CA ALA A 297 2.16 -12.66 6.71
C ALA A 297 2.97 -13.70 5.93
N LEU A 298 2.51 -14.96 5.86
CA LEU A 298 3.17 -16.01 5.09
C LEU A 298 3.19 -15.77 3.58
N VAL A 299 2.17 -15.14 3.00
CA VAL A 299 2.14 -14.88 1.55
C VAL A 299 2.96 -13.65 1.17
N GLU A 300 2.83 -12.56 1.93
CA GLU A 300 3.38 -11.25 1.56
C GLU A 300 4.81 -11.01 2.10
N TYR A 301 5.33 -11.86 2.99
CA TYR A 301 6.66 -11.68 3.59
C TYR A 301 7.80 -11.62 2.54
N GLY A 302 7.78 -12.51 1.55
CA GLY A 302 8.77 -12.50 0.48
C GLY A 302 8.74 -11.21 -0.35
N GLU A 303 7.55 -10.74 -0.71
CA GLU A 303 7.38 -9.48 -1.44
C GLU A 303 7.80 -8.28 -0.59
N MET A 304 7.43 -8.24 0.69
CA MET A 304 7.86 -7.20 1.62
C MET A 304 9.39 -7.08 1.68
N LEU A 305 10.09 -8.21 1.80
CA LEU A 305 11.55 -8.22 1.82
C LEU A 305 12.14 -7.74 0.48
N TYR A 306 11.60 -8.23 -0.64
CA TYR A 306 12.01 -7.77 -1.97
C TYR A 306 11.82 -6.25 -2.10
N ARG A 307 10.68 -5.70 -1.69
CA ARG A 307 10.41 -4.25 -1.74
C ARG A 307 11.34 -3.46 -0.84
N ARG A 308 11.68 -3.98 0.33
CA ARG A 308 12.70 -3.35 1.19
C ARG A 308 14.05 -3.30 0.47
N GLN A 309 14.48 -4.41 -0.13
CA GLN A 309 15.74 -4.49 -0.88
C GLN A 309 15.74 -3.57 -2.10
N GLU A 310 14.62 -3.50 -2.84
CA GLU A 310 14.41 -2.58 -3.96
C GLU A 310 14.58 -1.12 -3.54
N ARG A 311 14.05 -0.71 -2.37
CA ARG A 311 14.27 0.66 -1.87
C ARG A 311 15.72 0.94 -1.51
N LEU A 312 16.44 -0.04 -0.97
CA LEU A 312 17.87 0.12 -0.67
C LEU A 312 18.70 0.23 -1.94
N THR A 313 18.46 -0.60 -2.95
CA THR A 313 19.20 -0.53 -4.21
C THR A 313 18.87 0.76 -4.97
N TRP A 314 17.64 1.26 -4.90
CA TRP A 314 17.28 2.57 -5.44
C TRP A 314 18.04 3.70 -4.75
N LEU A 315 18.16 3.66 -3.41
CA LEU A 315 18.96 4.62 -2.66
C LEU A 315 20.45 4.56 -3.06
N PHE A 316 21.00 3.36 -3.23
CA PHE A 316 22.36 3.16 -3.71
C PHE A 316 22.54 3.73 -5.12
N ASN A 317 21.66 3.41 -6.06
CA ASN A 317 21.72 3.89 -7.45
C ASN A 317 21.55 5.41 -7.54
N TRP A 318 20.71 5.99 -6.68
CA TRP A 318 20.57 7.44 -6.59
C TRP A 318 21.86 8.11 -6.10
N ARG A 319 22.57 7.48 -5.15
CA ARG A 319 23.81 8.00 -4.57
C ARG A 319 25.04 7.81 -5.48
N TYR A 320 25.12 6.67 -6.18
CA TYR A 320 26.34 6.24 -6.89
C TYR A 320 26.14 5.99 -8.39
N GLY A 321 24.91 5.86 -8.88
CA GLY A 321 24.61 5.46 -10.26
C GLY A 321 24.62 6.60 -11.28
N GLN A 322 24.46 7.87 -10.86
CA GLN A 322 24.28 9.00 -11.79
C GLN A 322 25.25 10.15 -11.49
N GLN A 323 26.48 10.08 -12.02
CA GLN A 323 27.37 11.24 -12.06
C GLN A 323 27.02 12.25 -13.18
N ASP A 324 26.19 11.87 -14.16
CA ASP A 324 25.96 12.68 -15.39
C ASP A 324 24.53 13.20 -15.59
N LEU A 325 23.60 13.00 -14.65
CA LEU A 325 22.38 13.83 -14.67
C LEU A 325 22.76 15.24 -14.19
N PRO A 326 22.30 16.31 -14.86
CA PRO A 326 22.50 17.66 -14.35
C PRO A 326 21.97 17.66 -12.94
N ALA A 327 22.85 17.89 -11.95
CA ALA A 327 22.60 17.81 -10.51
C ALA A 327 21.12 18.07 -10.23
N TYR A 328 20.29 17.02 -10.21
CA TYR A 328 18.85 17.17 -10.33
C TYR A 328 18.46 17.88 -9.05
N ASN A 329 18.24 19.20 -9.17
CA ASN A 329 18.40 20.20 -8.10
C ASN A 329 18.43 19.49 -6.77
N ARG A 330 19.65 19.20 -6.23
CA ARG A 330 19.84 18.52 -4.93
C ARG A 330 18.67 18.99 -4.09
N THR A 331 17.76 18.07 -3.77
CA THR A 331 16.40 18.41 -3.32
C THR A 331 16.46 19.69 -2.51
N ARG A 332 15.60 20.68 -2.79
CA ARG A 332 15.63 22.00 -2.12
C ARG A 332 15.82 21.88 -0.59
N PHE A 333 15.45 20.73 -0.05
CA PHE A 333 15.68 20.25 1.30
C PHE A 333 16.82 19.22 1.37
N PRO A 334 17.84 19.39 2.23
CA PRO A 334 18.79 18.32 2.55
C PRO A 334 18.07 17.05 3.01
N TYR A 335 18.49 15.91 2.43
CA TYR A 335 18.00 14.57 2.74
C TYR A 335 19.11 13.80 3.45
N ARG A 336 18.79 13.21 4.61
CA ARG A 336 19.71 12.32 5.32
C ARG A 336 19.41 10.88 4.94
N ALA A 337 20.25 10.32 4.07
CA ALA A 337 20.21 8.91 3.76
C ALA A 337 20.51 8.10 5.04
N PRO A 338 19.72 7.05 5.35
CA PRO A 338 20.08 6.12 6.41
C PRO A 338 21.33 5.34 6.02
N GLU A 339 22.07 4.86 7.02
CA GLU A 339 23.11 3.86 6.79
C GLU A 339 22.49 2.57 6.25
N THR A 340 23.17 1.97 5.30
CA THR A 340 22.76 0.79 4.56
C THR A 340 23.90 -0.23 4.56
N VAL A 341 23.55 -1.49 4.30
CA VAL A 341 24.53 -2.57 4.09
C VAL A 341 25.52 -2.31 2.95
N PHE A 342 25.29 -1.29 2.12
CA PHE A 342 26.12 -0.93 0.99
C PHE A 342 27.08 0.25 1.25
N ASP A 343 26.97 0.95 2.38
CA ASP A 343 27.79 2.15 2.64
C ASP A 343 29.28 1.86 2.87
N GLY A 344 29.64 0.59 3.12
CA GLY A 344 31.02 0.11 3.15
C GLY A 344 31.61 -0.21 1.77
N MET A 345 30.83 -0.12 0.68
CA MET A 345 31.37 -0.38 -0.66
C MET A 345 32.24 0.78 -1.16
N PRO A 346 33.42 0.49 -1.72
CA PRO A 346 34.26 1.53 -2.33
C PRO A 346 33.53 2.19 -3.51
N GLU A 347 33.48 3.53 -3.49
CA GLU A 347 32.77 4.37 -4.47
C GLU A 347 33.31 4.22 -5.90
N THR A 348 34.60 3.90 -6.03
CA THR A 348 35.27 3.66 -7.30
C THR A 348 36.12 2.40 -7.23
N ARG A 349 36.25 1.69 -8.36
CA ARG A 349 37.21 0.60 -8.48
C ARG A 349 38.60 1.23 -8.43
N HIS A 350 39.22 1.31 -7.26
CA HIS A 350 40.68 1.39 -7.23
C HIS A 350 41.18 0.14 -7.96
N ALA A 351 41.93 0.35 -9.05
CA ALA A 351 42.45 -0.68 -9.94
C ALA A 351 43.53 -1.57 -9.28
N SER A 352 43.34 -1.90 -8.01
CA SER A 352 44.34 -2.53 -7.15
C SER A 352 43.65 -3.51 -6.20
N ARG A 353 42.96 -4.51 -6.74
CA ARG A 353 42.67 -5.74 -6.01
C ARG A 353 42.57 -6.90 -7.00
N SER A 354 43.69 -7.63 -7.05
CA SER A 354 43.94 -9.02 -7.48
C SER A 354 42.88 -9.74 -8.31
N ASP A 355 43.34 -10.36 -9.39
CA ASP A 355 42.69 -11.28 -10.34
C ASP A 355 42.01 -12.54 -9.75
N GLU A 356 41.65 -12.56 -8.46
CA GLU A 356 40.97 -13.66 -7.77
C GLU A 356 39.65 -13.20 -7.13
N SER A 357 38.82 -12.47 -7.88
CA SER A 357 37.42 -12.31 -7.44
C SER A 357 36.72 -13.67 -7.56
N PRO A 358 36.01 -14.15 -6.51
CA PRO A 358 35.32 -15.43 -6.58
C PRO A 358 34.35 -15.42 -7.78
N THR A 359 34.27 -16.54 -8.51
CA THR A 359 33.33 -16.67 -9.61
C THR A 359 31.97 -17.13 -9.07
N PHE A 360 30.89 -16.47 -9.48
CA PHE A 360 29.52 -16.83 -9.16
C PHE A 360 28.80 -17.33 -10.40
N ALA A 361 28.27 -18.56 -10.34
CA ALA A 361 27.57 -19.17 -11.47
C ALA A 361 26.15 -18.59 -11.62
N ILE A 362 25.81 -18.18 -12.84
CA ILE A 362 24.45 -17.80 -13.24
C ILE A 362 23.89 -18.90 -14.15
N ASP A 363 22.67 -19.37 -13.87
CA ASP A 363 22.05 -20.47 -14.61
C ASP A 363 21.48 -20.02 -15.95
N SER A 364 20.87 -18.83 -16.00
CA SER A 364 20.26 -18.32 -17.23
C SER A 364 20.26 -16.79 -17.29
N ILE A 365 20.42 -16.24 -18.50
CA ILE A 365 20.25 -14.83 -18.82
C ILE A 365 19.47 -14.74 -20.12
N TYR A 366 18.32 -14.07 -20.13
CA TYR A 366 17.49 -13.92 -21.32
C TYR A 366 16.73 -12.59 -21.33
N ARG A 367 16.22 -12.17 -22.49
CA ARG A 367 15.42 -10.95 -22.63
C ARG A 367 13.93 -11.28 -22.64
N ARG A 368 13.13 -10.49 -21.93
CA ARG A 368 11.66 -10.61 -21.88
C ARG A 368 11.03 -9.24 -21.71
N GLY A 369 10.15 -8.83 -22.62
CA GLY A 369 9.32 -7.63 -22.46
C GLY A 369 10.08 -6.31 -22.26
N GLY A 370 11.26 -6.15 -22.87
CA GLY A 370 12.13 -4.97 -22.66
C GLY A 370 13.05 -5.09 -21.44
N SER A 371 12.95 -6.16 -20.66
CA SER A 371 13.84 -6.44 -19.52
C SER A 371 14.87 -7.53 -19.86
N VAL A 372 15.96 -7.55 -19.10
CA VAL A 372 16.91 -8.67 -19.00
C VAL A 372 16.61 -9.43 -17.71
N VAL A 373 16.34 -10.72 -17.82
CA VAL A 373 16.08 -11.61 -16.69
C VAL A 373 17.34 -12.43 -16.41
N VAL A 374 17.72 -12.50 -15.14
CA VAL A 374 18.86 -13.27 -14.64
C VAL A 374 18.35 -14.24 -13.60
N GLU A 375 18.70 -15.52 -13.73
CA GLU A 375 18.26 -16.56 -12.81
C GLU A 375 19.44 -17.34 -12.23
N ASN A 376 19.28 -17.72 -10.97
CA ASN A 376 20.11 -18.71 -10.30
C ASN A 376 19.22 -19.73 -9.59
N LYS A 377 19.61 -21.01 -9.58
CA LYS A 377 18.83 -22.12 -9.01
C LYS A 377 19.37 -22.66 -7.69
N LEU A 378 20.59 -22.29 -7.32
CA LEU A 378 21.34 -22.92 -6.23
C LEU A 378 21.60 -22.01 -5.03
N PHE A 379 21.45 -20.69 -5.18
CA PHE A 379 21.78 -19.72 -4.15
C PHE A 379 20.87 -19.86 -2.94
N GLU A 380 21.45 -20.16 -1.78
CA GLU A 380 20.72 -20.20 -0.52
C GLU A 380 20.79 -18.84 0.16
N LYS A 381 19.64 -18.21 0.36
CA LYS A 381 19.56 -16.91 1.02
C LYS A 381 19.96 -17.03 2.49
N PRO A 382 20.94 -16.25 2.97
CA PRO A 382 21.26 -16.20 4.39
C PRO A 382 20.10 -15.61 5.22
N SER A 383 20.17 -15.82 6.53
CA SER A 383 19.21 -15.24 7.47
C SER A 383 19.40 -13.73 7.59
N GLY A 384 18.31 -12.97 7.73
CA GLY A 384 18.33 -11.50 7.83
C GLY A 384 17.46 -10.83 6.77
N SER A 385 17.05 -9.58 7.03
CA SER A 385 16.18 -8.82 6.09
C SER A 385 16.95 -8.37 4.85
N ASP A 386 18.20 -7.96 5.04
CA ASP A 386 19.04 -7.34 4.01
C ASP A 386 20.07 -8.36 3.47
N ALA A 387 20.20 -9.49 4.16
CA ALA A 387 21.03 -10.60 3.74
C ALA A 387 20.47 -11.26 2.47
N GLY A 388 21.34 -11.56 1.50
CA GLY A 388 20.95 -12.12 0.22
C GLY A 388 21.93 -11.80 -0.90
N ALA A 389 21.52 -12.14 -2.12
CA ALA A 389 22.22 -11.77 -3.34
C ALA A 389 21.62 -10.49 -3.94
N TYR A 390 22.44 -9.71 -4.62
CA TYR A 390 22.08 -8.54 -5.39
C TYR A 390 22.85 -8.58 -6.71
N LEU A 391 22.27 -8.06 -7.78
CA LEU A 391 22.99 -7.95 -9.06
C LEU A 391 23.64 -6.58 -9.16
N LEU A 392 24.92 -6.57 -9.50
CA LEU A 392 25.71 -5.37 -9.73
C LEU A 392 26.07 -5.31 -11.21
N LEU A 393 25.56 -4.31 -11.92
CA LEU A 393 26.02 -3.94 -13.25
C LEU A 393 27.11 -2.89 -13.13
N GLN A 394 28.27 -3.15 -13.72
CA GLN A 394 29.41 -2.24 -13.66
C GLN A 394 29.92 -1.89 -15.06
N THR A 395 30.14 -0.59 -15.32
CA THR A 395 30.81 -0.11 -16.53
C THR A 395 31.74 1.05 -16.18
N GLY A 396 33.05 0.90 -16.42
CA GLY A 396 34.05 1.86 -15.94
C GLY A 396 33.89 2.14 -14.43
N ASN A 397 33.62 3.40 -14.08
CA ASN A 397 33.36 3.84 -12.71
C ASN A 397 31.88 3.83 -12.31
N ARG A 398 30.95 3.53 -13.21
CA ARG A 398 29.51 3.51 -12.92
C ARG A 398 29.07 2.14 -12.41
N ARG A 399 28.21 2.16 -11.39
CA ARG A 399 27.69 0.97 -10.70
C ARG A 399 26.19 1.09 -10.51
N TYR A 400 25.45 0.05 -10.91
CA TYR A 400 24.01 -0.06 -10.70
C TYR A 400 23.69 -1.37 -9.99
N LEU A 401 22.98 -1.27 -8.88
CA LEU A 401 22.59 -2.37 -8.04
C LEU A 401 21.11 -2.70 -8.24
N PHE A 402 20.79 -3.99 -8.30
CA PHE A 402 19.42 -4.49 -8.47
C PHE A 402 19.10 -5.56 -7.42
N PRO A 403 17.88 -5.53 -6.85
CA PRO A 403 17.44 -6.55 -5.93
C PRO A 403 17.15 -7.86 -6.68
N VAL A 404 17.17 -8.97 -5.97
CA VAL A 404 16.73 -10.27 -6.51
C VAL A 404 15.48 -10.76 -5.78
N ARG A 405 14.61 -11.45 -6.49
CA ARG A 405 13.46 -12.17 -5.93
C ARG A 405 13.92 -13.58 -5.57
N GLN A 406 14.05 -13.85 -4.27
CA GLN A 406 14.36 -15.19 -3.78
C GLN A 406 13.19 -16.14 -4.05
N GLN A 407 13.47 -17.36 -4.50
CA GLN A 407 12.44 -18.35 -4.74
C GLN A 407 11.78 -18.79 -3.42
N ARG A 408 10.45 -18.95 -3.45
CA ARG A 408 9.70 -19.47 -2.30
C ARG A 408 9.94 -20.97 -2.13
N ASN A 409 10.03 -21.43 -0.89
CA ASN A 409 10.12 -22.85 -0.63
C ASN A 409 8.80 -23.55 -0.99
N THR A 410 8.83 -24.40 -2.01
CA THR A 410 7.66 -25.19 -2.45
C THR A 410 7.50 -26.51 -1.68
N SER A 411 8.52 -26.93 -0.92
CA SER A 411 8.49 -28.17 -0.15
C SER A 411 7.86 -27.96 1.23
N ARG A 412 6.64 -28.46 1.42
CA ARG A 412 5.94 -28.46 2.71
C ARG A 412 6.77 -29.10 3.83
N ARG A 413 7.52 -30.17 3.50
CA ARG A 413 8.40 -30.87 4.44
C ARG A 413 9.55 -29.98 4.91
N ARG A 414 10.26 -29.30 3.99
CA ARG A 414 11.34 -28.37 4.37
C ARG A 414 10.83 -27.17 5.15
N PHE A 415 9.66 -26.65 4.78
CA PHE A 415 9.03 -25.54 5.51
C PHE A 415 8.71 -25.94 6.97
N LEU A 416 8.14 -27.13 7.20
CA LEU A 416 7.79 -27.57 8.55
C LEU A 416 8.99 -28.05 9.39
N GLN A 417 9.98 -28.70 8.76
CA GLN A 417 11.13 -29.25 9.49
C GLN A 417 12.21 -28.20 9.78
N ASN A 418 12.47 -27.31 8.83
CA ASN A 418 13.60 -26.36 8.92
C ASN A 418 13.13 -24.91 9.10
N LEU A 419 11.81 -24.65 9.14
CA LEU A 419 11.22 -23.32 9.18
C LEU A 419 11.74 -22.38 8.06
N SER A 420 12.24 -22.95 6.96
CA SER A 420 12.82 -22.19 5.86
C SER A 420 11.72 -21.67 4.94
N TYR A 421 11.49 -20.36 4.99
CA TYR A 421 10.55 -19.67 4.12
C TYR A 421 10.99 -19.68 2.65
N PHE A 422 12.29 -19.47 2.42
CA PHE A 422 12.89 -19.41 1.10
C PHE A 422 13.44 -20.77 0.68
N GLY A 423 13.35 -21.03 -0.64
CA GLY A 423 14.04 -22.14 -1.30
C GLY A 423 15.34 -21.66 -1.95
N PRO A 424 16.14 -22.58 -2.50
CA PRO A 424 17.34 -22.21 -3.24
C PRO A 424 16.98 -21.48 -4.53
N GLY A 425 17.84 -20.56 -4.95
CA GLY A 425 17.74 -19.81 -6.19
C GLY A 425 17.02 -18.46 -6.08
N PHE A 426 17.29 -17.59 -7.04
CA PHE A 426 16.67 -16.29 -7.19
C PHE A 426 16.41 -15.97 -8.66
N SER A 427 15.57 -14.99 -8.91
CA SER A 427 15.44 -14.35 -10.21
C SER A 427 15.49 -12.84 -10.05
N ALA A 428 16.01 -12.13 -11.05
CA ALA A 428 15.99 -10.68 -11.09
C ALA A 428 15.62 -10.21 -12.48
N GLU A 429 14.83 -9.15 -12.54
CA GLU A 429 14.40 -8.53 -13.79
C GLU A 429 14.94 -7.10 -13.82
N ILE A 430 15.80 -6.83 -14.80
CA ILE A 430 16.45 -5.52 -15.01
C ILE A 430 15.78 -4.87 -16.21
N ASN A 431 15.04 -3.78 -15.99
CA ASN A 431 14.40 -3.03 -17.06
C ASN A 431 15.48 -2.33 -17.92
N SER A 432 15.54 -2.65 -19.22
CA SER A 432 16.58 -2.09 -20.09
C SER A 432 16.46 -0.58 -20.28
N ASN A 433 15.29 0.00 -20.00
CA ASN A 433 15.03 1.44 -20.12
C ASN A 433 15.58 2.25 -18.94
N GLU A 434 15.94 1.60 -17.84
CA GLU A 434 16.49 2.25 -16.64
C GLU A 434 18.03 2.34 -16.69
N ILE A 435 18.65 1.67 -17.66
CA ILE A 435 20.10 1.60 -17.81
C ILE A 435 20.57 2.39 -19.03
N PRO A 436 21.54 3.32 -18.86
CA PRO A 436 22.13 4.03 -19.99
C PRO A 436 22.80 3.06 -20.98
N SER A 437 22.82 3.46 -22.25
CA SER A 437 23.45 2.68 -23.31
C SER A 437 24.92 2.35 -22.97
N GLY A 438 25.32 1.09 -23.10
CA GLY A 438 26.69 0.68 -22.82
C GLY A 438 26.85 -0.83 -22.62
N ALA A 439 28.10 -1.26 -22.53
CA ALA A 439 28.47 -2.61 -22.12
C ALA A 439 28.78 -2.63 -20.62
N TYR A 440 28.18 -3.57 -19.89
CA TYR A 440 28.28 -3.72 -18.45
C TYR A 440 28.77 -5.12 -18.12
N GLU A 441 29.67 -5.22 -17.15
CA GLU A 441 30.00 -6.49 -16.49
C GLU A 441 28.90 -6.82 -15.48
N LEU A 442 28.40 -8.05 -15.53
CA LEU A 442 27.48 -8.56 -14.50
C LEU A 442 28.29 -9.15 -13.35
N ARG A 443 28.00 -8.70 -12.14
CA ARG A 443 28.55 -9.21 -10.89
C ARG A 443 27.43 -9.54 -9.93
N VAL A 444 27.72 -10.45 -9.00
CA VAL A 444 26.80 -10.79 -7.91
C VAL A 444 27.42 -10.32 -6.61
N LEU A 445 26.63 -9.59 -5.85
CA LEU A 445 26.97 -9.14 -4.53
C LEU A 445 26.20 -9.98 -3.52
N THR A 446 26.89 -10.62 -2.60
CA THR A 446 26.25 -11.36 -1.51
C THR A 446 26.57 -10.73 -0.17
N THR A 447 25.58 -10.70 0.72
CA THR A 447 25.77 -10.25 2.10
C THR A 447 25.00 -11.14 3.06
N ASP A 448 25.58 -11.38 4.23
CA ASP A 448 24.96 -12.03 5.38
C ASP A 448 24.33 -11.02 6.36
N GLY A 449 24.45 -9.71 6.08
CA GLY A 449 24.01 -8.60 6.92
C GLY A 449 25.16 -7.75 7.45
N ASP A 450 26.33 -8.35 7.68
CA ASP A 450 27.51 -7.69 8.27
C ASP A 450 28.69 -7.64 7.29
N HIS A 451 28.81 -8.66 6.46
CA HIS A 451 29.87 -8.82 5.47
C HIS A 451 29.31 -8.79 4.06
N LEU A 452 30.09 -8.23 3.15
CA LEU A 452 29.69 -7.98 1.78
C LEU A 452 30.79 -8.47 0.86
N THR A 453 30.43 -9.42 0.00
CA THR A 453 31.34 -10.09 -0.92
C THR A 453 30.88 -9.88 -2.35
N GLU A 454 31.79 -9.42 -3.19
CA GLU A 454 31.54 -9.20 -4.61
C GLU A 454 32.17 -10.35 -5.41
N ALA A 455 31.38 -10.95 -6.30
CA ALA A 455 31.78 -12.08 -7.13
C ALA A 455 31.54 -11.78 -8.61
N THR A 456 32.47 -12.19 -9.49
CA THR A 456 32.33 -12.04 -10.94
C THR A 456 31.46 -13.15 -11.52
N THR A 457 30.63 -12.85 -12.51
CA THR A 457 29.91 -13.90 -13.26
C THR A 457 30.59 -14.26 -14.58
N ASN A 458 31.62 -13.49 -14.97
CA ASN A 458 32.25 -13.52 -16.31
C ASN A 458 31.26 -13.26 -17.47
N GLN A 459 30.06 -12.77 -17.17
CA GLN A 459 29.05 -12.37 -18.17
C GLN A 459 29.11 -10.87 -18.44
N LYS A 460 28.88 -10.49 -19.69
CA LYS A 460 28.73 -9.09 -20.11
C LYS A 460 27.35 -8.88 -20.70
N MET A 461 26.76 -7.73 -20.40
CA MET A 461 25.45 -7.32 -20.90
C MET A 461 25.57 -6.01 -21.67
N THR A 462 24.91 -5.93 -22.81
CA THR A 462 24.80 -4.70 -23.59
C THR A 462 23.39 -4.13 -23.46
N PHE A 463 23.30 -2.85 -23.13
CA PHE A 463 22.06 -2.12 -23.12
C PHE A 463 22.11 -1.09 -24.24
N ALA A 464 21.07 -1.04 -25.06
CA ALA A 464 20.96 -0.06 -26.14
C ALA A 464 20.70 1.36 -25.61
N GLY A 465 20.23 1.47 -24.34
CA GLY A 465 19.69 2.70 -23.77
C GLY A 465 18.41 3.13 -24.48
N THR A 466 17.52 3.80 -23.78
CA THR A 466 16.54 4.65 -24.46
C THR A 466 17.19 6.01 -24.63
N GLY A 467 17.21 6.53 -25.86
CA GLY A 467 17.33 7.98 -26.04
C GLY A 467 16.11 8.56 -25.33
N SER A 468 16.30 9.01 -24.09
CA SER A 468 15.20 9.48 -23.26
C SER A 468 14.63 10.72 -23.92
N THR A 469 13.49 10.59 -24.60
CA THR A 469 12.60 11.73 -24.70
C THR A 469 12.28 12.10 -23.25
N PRO A 470 12.67 13.29 -22.76
CA PRO A 470 12.34 13.68 -21.41
C PRO A 470 10.83 13.54 -21.26
N LEU A 471 10.37 12.72 -20.32
CA LEU A 471 8.98 12.80 -19.91
C LEU A 471 8.81 14.23 -19.41
N PRO A 472 7.89 15.04 -19.99
CA PRO A 472 7.62 16.37 -19.46
C PRO A 472 7.12 16.18 -18.01
N THR A 473 7.99 16.48 -17.05
CA THR A 473 7.64 16.50 -15.64
C THR A 473 7.05 17.86 -15.33
N ASN A 474 5.91 17.89 -14.63
CA ASN A 474 5.23 19.13 -14.23
C ASN A 474 5.88 19.78 -12.99
N TRP A 475 7.20 19.63 -12.81
CA TRP A 475 7.96 20.24 -11.73
C TRP A 475 9.35 20.67 -12.17
#